data_AF-A0AA48LG59-F1
#
_entry.id   AF-A0AA48LG59-F1
#
_cell.length_a   1.000
_cell.length_b   1.000
_cell.length_c   1.000
_cell.angle_alpha   90.00
_cell.angle_beta   90.00
_cell.angle_gamma   90.00
#
_symmetry.space_group_name_H-M   'P 1'
#
loop_
_entity.id
_entity.type
_entity.pdbx_description
1 polymer ?
#
loop_
_entity_poly.entity_id
_entity_poly.type
_entity_poly.pdbx_seq_one_letter_code
_entity_poly.pdbx_strand_id
1 'polypeptide(L)'
;MRIALCHYRIGETDGVSLEMDKWKEILEEMGHEVFMIAGSSGTTEGYVIPELGYRYEEDLRIERNAYVAFNEYKNEIELMAAIEKAADRLENRFTRIFQSLGIEMVIPNNIFSIGRSLPTALALKRVIEKLKLAVICHHHDFFWERANFSKPTCKGVADLLEELYPPADQGYRHVVINHIAQESLRKRKGYDSTVVPNVFDFEGEAWCVDAYNQDFKEKLGLRPQDVIFLQATRVTNRKAIELAIDQIAVLNQERFRKDWVGKALYDGRIFQADSKIVLVLPGMIESDDGYEKRLVARAKDKGVALRWIGEWVDHSRTHTEAHKVYSLWDAYVFADFITYPSIWEGWGNQFLEGVFAKKPILIFEYAVYKSDIEAAGFETISLGDEYQIDEAGMAWVEPLRHEMVAKEILECLTNQKKYREMCDRNFAIGSRTFSHTNLRKILIQLMQE
;
A
#
# COMPACT_ATOMS: atom_id res chain seq x y z
N MET A 1 -21.62 18.56 -6.39
CA MET A 1 -20.86 18.46 -7.65
C MET A 1 -20.86 17.02 -8.12
N ARG A 2 -20.69 16.78 -9.42
CA ARG A 2 -20.44 15.47 -10.03
C ARG A 2 -18.95 15.28 -10.28
N ILE A 3 -18.32 14.35 -9.57
CA ILE A 3 -16.87 14.19 -9.47
C ILE A 3 -16.45 12.86 -10.11
N ALA A 4 -15.44 12.87 -10.97
CA ALA A 4 -14.85 11.66 -11.53
C ALA A 4 -13.52 11.32 -10.83
N LEU A 5 -13.44 10.17 -10.16
CA LEU A 5 -12.16 9.60 -9.72
C LEU A 5 -11.62 8.70 -10.84
N CYS A 6 -10.48 9.07 -11.41
CA CYS A 6 -9.90 8.36 -12.56
C CYS A 6 -8.60 7.65 -12.17
N HIS A 7 -8.49 6.35 -12.46
CA HIS A 7 -7.24 5.59 -12.28
C HIS A 7 -7.09 4.51 -13.37
N TYR A 8 -5.99 3.76 -13.37
CA TYR A 8 -5.77 2.66 -14.31
C TYR A 8 -6.53 1.38 -13.93
N ARG A 9 -6.90 1.23 -12.65
CA ARG A 9 -7.71 0.14 -12.06
C ARG A 9 -8.45 0.64 -10.83
N ILE A 10 -9.53 -0.02 -10.42
CA ILE A 10 -10.24 0.21 -9.14
C ILE A 10 -10.70 -1.15 -8.58
N GLY A 11 -11.11 -1.17 -7.31
CA GLY A 11 -11.69 -2.37 -6.68
C GLY A 11 -10.71 -3.53 -6.50
N GLU A 12 -9.41 -3.24 -6.51
CA GLU A 12 -8.31 -4.17 -6.23
C GLU A 12 -7.71 -3.86 -4.85
N THR A 13 -6.92 -4.79 -4.31
CA THR A 13 -6.26 -4.65 -2.99
C THR A 13 -4.95 -3.85 -3.06
N ASP A 14 -4.82 -2.91 -4.00
CA ASP A 14 -3.69 -2.01 -4.08
C ASP A 14 -3.96 -0.71 -3.35
N GLY A 15 -2.89 -0.05 -2.89
CA GLY A 15 -3.01 1.14 -2.04
C GLY A 15 -3.79 2.28 -2.69
N VAL A 16 -3.68 2.47 -4.01
CA VAL A 16 -4.36 3.57 -4.71
C VAL A 16 -5.86 3.31 -4.78
N SER A 17 -6.25 2.09 -5.17
CA SER A 17 -7.66 1.69 -5.19
C SER A 17 -8.32 1.87 -3.82
N LEU A 18 -7.66 1.44 -2.74
CA LEU A 18 -8.17 1.59 -1.37
C LEU A 18 -8.31 3.06 -0.95
N GLU A 19 -7.37 3.95 -1.31
CA GLU A 19 -7.53 5.38 -1.02
C GLU A 19 -8.65 6.02 -1.85
N MET A 20 -8.82 5.61 -3.11
CA MET A 20 -9.91 6.11 -3.94
C MET A 20 -11.29 5.75 -3.38
N ASP A 21 -11.45 4.53 -2.85
CA ASP A 21 -12.71 4.11 -2.23
C ASP A 21 -13.05 4.98 -1.00
N LYS A 22 -12.04 5.30 -0.16
CA LYS A 22 -12.21 6.21 1.00
C LYS A 22 -12.54 7.64 0.58
N TRP A 23 -11.87 8.15 -0.46
CA TRP A 23 -12.17 9.47 -1.03
C TRP A 23 -13.60 9.51 -1.57
N LYS A 24 -14.03 8.48 -2.29
CA LYS A 24 -15.40 8.37 -2.81
C LYS A 24 -16.42 8.42 -1.67
N GLU A 25 -16.25 7.59 -0.65
CA GLU A 25 -17.15 7.53 0.50
C GLU A 25 -17.31 8.91 1.14
N ILE A 26 -16.21 9.56 1.52
CA ILE A 26 -16.26 10.85 2.22
C ILE A 26 -16.83 11.96 1.33
N LEU A 27 -16.50 11.98 0.03
CA LEU A 27 -17.07 12.95 -0.91
C LEU A 27 -18.58 12.75 -1.09
N GLU A 28 -19.07 11.51 -1.09
CA GLU A 28 -20.50 11.21 -1.14
C GLU A 28 -21.20 11.63 0.16
N GLU A 29 -20.60 11.38 1.32
CA GLU A 29 -21.10 11.88 2.61
C GLU A 29 -21.06 13.42 2.73
N MET A 30 -20.27 14.10 1.88
CA MET A 30 -20.28 15.56 1.74
C MET A 30 -21.38 16.06 0.79
N GLY A 31 -22.14 15.16 0.16
CA GLY A 31 -23.25 15.47 -0.74
C GLY A 31 -22.86 15.57 -2.22
N HIS A 32 -21.70 15.05 -2.61
CA HIS A 32 -21.29 14.97 -4.02
C HIS A 32 -21.73 13.66 -4.66
N GLU A 33 -21.92 13.64 -5.98
CA GLU A 33 -22.07 12.41 -6.75
C GLU A 33 -20.70 12.01 -7.28
N VAL A 34 -20.22 10.81 -6.94
CA VAL A 34 -18.85 10.40 -7.27
C VAL A 34 -18.83 9.18 -8.19
N PHE A 35 -18.16 9.30 -9.33
CA PHE A 35 -18.07 8.29 -10.37
C PHE A 35 -16.65 7.74 -10.45
N MET A 36 -16.50 6.42 -10.39
CA MET A 36 -15.22 5.75 -10.56
C MET A 36 -15.01 5.41 -12.04
N ILE A 37 -13.84 5.74 -12.59
CA ILE A 37 -13.52 5.52 -14.01
C ILE A 37 -12.13 4.90 -14.12
N ALA A 38 -12.05 3.71 -14.72
CA ALA A 38 -10.80 2.95 -14.73
C ALA A 38 -10.66 1.95 -15.88
N GLY A 39 -9.51 1.28 -15.97
CA GLY A 39 -9.24 0.21 -16.94
C GLY A 39 -9.74 -1.17 -16.53
N SER A 40 -9.96 -1.37 -15.23
CA SER A 40 -10.55 -2.57 -14.62
C SER A 40 -11.31 -2.16 -13.36
N SER A 41 -12.38 -2.88 -13.03
CA SER A 41 -13.29 -2.52 -11.93
C SER A 41 -13.15 -3.37 -10.66
N GLY A 42 -12.47 -4.53 -10.73
CA GLY A 42 -12.31 -5.41 -9.58
C GLY A 42 -13.67 -5.72 -8.92
N THR A 43 -13.78 -5.40 -7.62
CA THR A 43 -15.01 -5.53 -6.82
C THR A 43 -15.84 -4.25 -6.73
N THR A 44 -15.39 -3.15 -7.31
CA THR A 44 -16.02 -1.82 -7.22
C THR A 44 -16.78 -1.50 -8.51
N GLU A 45 -18.01 -1.00 -8.42
CA GLU A 45 -18.73 -0.53 -9.61
C GLU A 45 -18.12 0.75 -10.18
N GLY A 46 -17.94 0.81 -11.50
CA GLY A 46 -17.39 1.97 -12.18
C GLY A 46 -17.45 1.88 -13.71
N TYR A 47 -17.13 2.99 -14.37
CA TYR A 47 -17.05 3.06 -15.83
C TYR A 47 -15.71 2.52 -16.31
N VAL A 48 -15.75 1.39 -17.02
CA VAL A 48 -14.54 0.75 -17.53
C VAL A 48 -14.20 1.26 -18.94
N ILE A 49 -13.01 1.83 -19.09
CA ILE A 49 -12.35 2.10 -20.38
C ILE A 49 -11.17 1.12 -20.50
N PRO A 50 -11.32 -0.01 -21.21
CA PRO A 50 -10.30 -1.06 -21.25
C PRO A 50 -8.90 -0.58 -21.66
N GLU A 51 -8.82 0.46 -22.48
CA GLU A 51 -7.57 1.09 -22.93
C GLU A 51 -6.73 1.69 -21.78
N LEU A 52 -7.34 1.98 -20.63
CA LEU A 52 -6.63 2.41 -19.42
C LEU A 52 -5.98 1.24 -18.67
N GLY A 53 -6.38 -0.01 -18.93
CA GLY A 53 -5.98 -1.16 -18.13
C GLY A 53 -4.50 -1.49 -18.26
N TYR A 54 -3.86 -1.92 -17.16
CA TYR A 54 -2.42 -2.26 -17.12
C TYR A 54 -1.97 -3.33 -18.13
N ARG A 55 -2.90 -4.10 -18.68
CA ARG A 55 -2.63 -5.18 -19.63
C ARG A 55 -3.10 -4.86 -21.06
N TYR A 56 -3.42 -3.60 -21.34
CA TYR A 56 -3.86 -3.20 -22.67
C TYR A 56 -2.66 -3.17 -23.63
N GLU A 57 -2.62 -4.12 -24.58
CA GLU A 57 -1.41 -4.43 -25.36
C GLU A 57 -0.87 -3.25 -26.17
N GLU A 58 -1.75 -2.41 -26.73
CA GLU A 58 -1.30 -1.26 -27.51
C GLU A 58 -0.59 -0.20 -26.64
N ASP A 59 -1.06 0.00 -25.40
CA ASP A 59 -0.43 0.91 -24.45
C ASP A 59 0.88 0.33 -23.92
N LEU A 60 0.93 -0.99 -23.64
CA LEU A 60 2.16 -1.68 -23.28
C LEU A 60 3.22 -1.60 -24.39
N ARG A 61 2.81 -1.69 -25.66
CA ARG A 61 3.72 -1.48 -26.80
C ARG A 61 4.29 -0.06 -26.82
N ILE A 62 3.45 0.95 -26.58
CA ILE A 62 3.90 2.34 -26.45
C ILE A 62 4.90 2.47 -25.30
N GLU A 63 4.55 1.96 -24.11
CA GLU A 63 5.39 1.98 -22.91
C GLU A 63 6.77 1.35 -23.15
N ARG A 64 6.82 0.14 -23.73
CA ARG A 64 8.09 -0.55 -24.05
C ARG A 64 8.97 0.28 -24.97
N ASN A 65 8.38 0.92 -25.99
CA ASN A 65 9.15 1.76 -26.91
C ASN A 65 9.54 3.11 -26.30
N ALA A 66 8.75 3.63 -25.37
CA ALA A 66 8.99 4.88 -24.67
C ALA A 66 10.09 4.78 -23.59
N TYR A 67 10.24 3.63 -22.93
CA TYR A 67 11.13 3.50 -21.76
C TYR A 67 12.17 2.39 -21.84
N VAL A 68 12.01 1.40 -22.72
CA VAL A 68 12.96 0.28 -22.85
C VAL A 68 13.81 0.43 -24.11
N ALA A 69 13.21 0.29 -25.29
CA ALA A 69 13.92 0.40 -26.57
C ALA A 69 12.94 0.49 -27.76
N PHE A 70 13.36 1.17 -28.84
CA PHE A 70 12.65 1.19 -30.14
C PHE A 70 12.72 -0.16 -30.85
N ASN A 71 11.86 -1.10 -30.45
CA ASN A 71 11.79 -2.43 -31.03
C ASN A 71 10.57 -2.64 -31.93
N GLU A 72 9.47 -1.91 -31.69
CA GLU A 72 8.20 -2.12 -32.38
C GLU A 72 7.77 -0.90 -33.23
N TYR A 73 8.34 0.27 -33.00
CA TYR A 73 8.24 1.45 -33.87
C TYR A 73 9.60 1.76 -34.49
N LYS A 74 9.63 2.18 -35.76
CA LYS A 74 10.90 2.36 -36.48
C LYS A 74 11.70 3.57 -36.00
N ASN A 75 11.03 4.56 -35.44
CA ASN A 75 11.62 5.82 -35.00
C ASN A 75 10.66 6.58 -34.08
N GLU A 76 11.15 7.68 -33.53
CA GLU A 76 10.39 8.60 -32.69
C GLU A 76 9.10 9.11 -33.36
N ILE A 77 9.11 9.41 -34.66
CA ILE A 77 7.92 9.92 -35.38
C ILE A 77 6.77 8.90 -35.33
N GLU A 78 7.07 7.63 -35.60
CA GLU A 78 6.06 6.56 -35.54
C GLU A 78 5.53 6.34 -34.12
N LEU A 79 6.40 6.39 -33.09
CA LEU A 79 5.99 6.29 -31.68
C LEU A 79 5.08 7.45 -31.28
N MET A 80 5.46 8.70 -31.58
CA MET A 80 4.67 9.88 -31.26
C MET A 80 3.32 9.87 -31.98
N ALA A 81 3.28 9.43 -33.25
CA ALA A 81 2.03 9.25 -33.98
C ALA A 81 1.12 8.17 -33.34
N ALA A 82 1.71 7.09 -32.81
CA ALA A 82 0.95 6.06 -32.09
C ALA A 82 0.38 6.59 -30.76
N ILE A 83 1.16 7.38 -30.01
CA ILE A 83 0.71 8.04 -28.78
C ILE A 83 -0.48 8.96 -29.07
N GLU A 84 -0.35 9.83 -30.07
CA GLU A 84 -1.41 10.76 -30.47
C GLU A 84 -2.69 10.04 -30.90
N LYS A 85 -2.56 9.03 -31.78
CA LYS A 85 -3.71 8.25 -32.25
C LYS A 85 -4.44 7.53 -31.11
N ALA A 86 -3.70 7.04 -30.11
CA ALA A 86 -4.29 6.43 -28.92
C ALA A 86 -4.97 7.48 -28.03
N ALA A 87 -4.33 8.64 -27.85
CA ALA A 87 -4.88 9.76 -27.10
C ALA A 87 -6.19 10.28 -27.70
N ASP A 88 -6.29 10.41 -29.04
CA ASP A 88 -7.52 10.83 -29.71
C ASP A 88 -8.71 9.90 -29.43
N ARG A 89 -8.47 8.58 -29.39
CA ARG A 89 -9.51 7.61 -29.05
C ARG A 89 -9.95 7.74 -27.59
N LEU A 90 -8.98 7.87 -26.69
CA LEU A 90 -9.22 8.05 -25.26
C LEU A 90 -9.94 9.37 -24.97
N GLU A 91 -9.56 10.47 -25.64
CA GLU A 91 -10.20 11.78 -25.50
C GLU A 91 -11.69 11.69 -25.86
N ASN A 92 -12.01 11.01 -26.97
CA ASN A 92 -13.39 10.80 -27.39
C ASN A 92 -14.19 9.98 -26.37
N ARG A 93 -13.58 8.94 -25.76
CA ARG A 93 -14.24 8.13 -24.72
C ARG A 93 -14.48 8.93 -23.44
N PHE A 94 -13.45 9.60 -22.93
CA PHE A 94 -13.54 10.46 -21.75
C PHE A 94 -14.58 11.56 -21.97
N THR A 95 -14.54 12.25 -23.11
CA THR A 95 -15.52 13.30 -23.45
C THR A 95 -16.96 12.79 -23.36
N ARG A 96 -17.26 11.64 -24.00
CA ARG A 96 -18.61 11.06 -23.97
C ARG A 96 -19.07 10.71 -22.57
N ILE A 97 -18.21 10.03 -21.80
CA ILE A 97 -18.54 9.63 -20.43
C ILE A 97 -18.75 10.88 -19.57
N PHE A 98 -17.80 11.82 -19.59
CA PHE A 98 -17.85 13.02 -18.74
C PHE A 98 -19.06 13.89 -19.06
N GLN A 99 -19.42 14.06 -20.34
CA GLN A 99 -20.62 14.79 -20.73
C GLN A 99 -21.90 14.06 -20.32
N SER A 100 -21.98 12.73 -20.51
CA SER A 100 -23.14 11.94 -20.10
C SER A 100 -23.37 11.96 -18.58
N LEU A 101 -22.28 12.01 -17.82
CA LEU A 101 -22.27 12.10 -16.36
C LEU A 101 -22.18 13.54 -15.87
N GLY A 102 -22.30 14.55 -16.73
CA GLY A 102 -22.22 15.97 -16.37
C GLY A 102 -21.09 16.28 -15.37
N ILE A 103 -19.91 15.69 -15.57
CA ILE A 103 -18.79 15.80 -14.64
C ILE A 103 -18.35 17.27 -14.56
N GLU A 104 -18.15 17.74 -13.34
CA GLU A 104 -17.73 19.11 -13.02
C GLU A 104 -16.28 19.16 -12.50
N MET A 105 -15.82 18.05 -11.90
CA MET A 105 -14.47 17.92 -11.36
C MET A 105 -13.87 16.54 -11.65
N VAL A 106 -12.58 16.49 -11.93
CA VAL A 106 -11.81 15.26 -12.13
C VAL A 106 -10.71 15.16 -11.07
N ILE A 107 -10.59 13.99 -10.46
CA ILE A 107 -9.52 13.66 -9.53
C ILE A 107 -8.74 12.48 -10.12
N PRO A 108 -7.72 12.75 -10.96
CA PRO A 108 -6.85 11.72 -11.48
C PRO A 108 -5.95 11.21 -10.35
N ASN A 109 -6.02 9.90 -10.09
CA ASN A 109 -5.11 9.20 -9.19
C ASN A 109 -4.01 8.57 -10.04
N ASN A 110 -2.79 9.05 -9.88
CA ASN A 110 -1.59 8.57 -10.57
C ASN A 110 -1.53 8.68 -12.11
N ILE A 111 -2.61 9.12 -12.79
CA ILE A 111 -2.62 9.30 -14.25
C ILE A 111 -1.58 10.34 -14.67
N PHE A 112 -1.47 11.45 -13.92
CA PHE A 112 -0.52 12.54 -14.17
C PHE A 112 0.77 12.44 -13.35
N SER A 113 1.14 11.28 -12.81
CA SER A 113 2.34 11.18 -11.97
C SER A 113 3.29 10.06 -12.36
N ILE A 114 2.78 8.84 -12.60
CA ILE A 114 3.65 7.66 -12.65
C ILE A 114 4.34 7.44 -13.99
N GLY A 115 3.93 8.14 -15.06
CA GLY A 115 4.51 7.99 -16.40
C GLY A 115 4.06 6.73 -17.16
N ARG A 116 3.09 5.96 -16.65
CA ARG A 116 2.74 4.65 -17.20
C ARG A 116 2.07 4.70 -18.58
N SER A 117 1.10 5.58 -18.81
CA SER A 117 0.38 5.68 -20.09
C SER A 117 0.37 7.11 -20.59
N LEU A 118 1.33 7.43 -21.46
CA LEU A 118 1.43 8.72 -22.15
C LEU A 118 0.13 9.09 -22.89
N PRO A 119 -0.52 8.16 -23.64
CA PRO A 119 -1.78 8.48 -24.33
C PRO A 119 -2.91 8.83 -23.36
N THR A 120 -2.98 8.16 -22.21
CA THR A 120 -4.02 8.40 -21.20
C THR A 120 -3.88 9.78 -20.59
N ALA A 121 -2.67 10.16 -20.16
CA ALA A 121 -2.44 11.49 -19.59
C ALA A 121 -2.75 12.59 -20.62
N LEU A 122 -2.26 12.43 -21.86
CA LEU A 122 -2.51 13.38 -22.94
C LEU A 122 -4.01 13.55 -23.23
N ALA A 123 -4.74 12.44 -23.35
CA ALA A 123 -6.18 12.45 -23.57
C ALA A 123 -6.94 13.12 -22.41
N LEU A 124 -6.58 12.79 -21.17
CA LEU A 124 -7.28 13.32 -20.00
C LEU A 124 -7.06 14.83 -19.87
N LYS A 125 -5.83 15.33 -20.09
CA LYS A 125 -5.53 16.76 -20.11
C LYS A 125 -6.39 17.50 -21.15
N ARG A 126 -6.43 16.98 -22.38
CA ARG A 126 -7.26 17.55 -23.47
C ARG A 126 -8.74 17.64 -23.09
N VAL A 127 -9.31 16.58 -22.51
CA VAL A 127 -10.72 16.59 -22.09
C VAL A 127 -10.96 17.57 -20.95
N ILE A 128 -10.09 17.63 -19.94
CA ILE A 128 -10.20 18.57 -18.82
C ILE A 128 -10.23 20.00 -19.32
N GLU A 129 -9.31 20.38 -20.22
CA GLU A 129 -9.25 21.72 -20.79
C GLU A 129 -10.46 22.04 -21.69
N LYS A 130 -10.81 21.11 -22.57
CA LYS A 130 -11.94 21.24 -23.50
C LYS A 130 -13.27 21.43 -22.78
N LEU A 131 -13.48 20.70 -21.69
CA LEU A 131 -14.69 20.77 -20.89
C LEU A 131 -14.58 21.76 -19.71
N LYS A 132 -13.42 22.40 -19.52
CA LYS A 132 -13.13 23.36 -18.44
C LYS A 132 -13.44 22.81 -17.05
N LEU A 133 -13.02 21.58 -16.79
CA LEU A 133 -13.29 20.87 -15.55
C LEU A 133 -12.37 21.36 -14.43
N ALA A 134 -12.87 21.41 -13.20
CA ALA A 134 -12.00 21.55 -12.03
C ALA A 134 -11.16 20.27 -11.87
N VAL A 135 -9.92 20.41 -11.39
CA VAL A 135 -9.03 19.24 -11.24
C VAL A 135 -8.21 19.28 -9.96
N ILE A 136 -8.16 18.14 -9.28
CA ILE A 136 -7.29 17.86 -8.12
C ILE A 136 -6.50 16.60 -8.45
N CYS A 137 -5.24 16.75 -8.81
CA CYS A 137 -4.37 15.63 -9.14
C CYS A 137 -3.83 14.99 -7.87
N HIS A 138 -4.17 13.71 -7.65
CA HIS A 138 -3.70 12.93 -6.51
C HIS A 138 -2.52 12.04 -6.90
N HIS A 139 -1.34 12.38 -6.39
CA HIS A 139 -0.08 11.73 -6.72
C HIS A 139 0.37 10.84 -5.55
N HIS A 140 0.40 9.54 -5.78
CA HIS A 140 0.92 8.57 -4.80
C HIS A 140 2.42 8.31 -4.97
N ASP A 141 2.93 8.54 -6.18
CA ASP A 141 4.32 8.40 -6.58
C ASP A 141 4.55 9.08 -7.93
N PHE A 142 5.81 9.34 -8.28
CA PHE A 142 6.18 10.02 -9.52
C PHE A 142 7.06 9.16 -10.44
N PHE A 143 7.02 9.43 -11.74
CA PHE A 143 7.76 8.67 -12.75
C PHE A 143 9.28 8.69 -12.50
N TRP A 144 9.82 9.78 -11.95
CA TRP A 144 11.25 9.91 -11.62
C TRP A 144 11.68 9.06 -10.41
N GLU A 145 10.73 8.48 -9.68
CA GLU A 145 10.98 7.56 -8.56
C GLU A 145 11.00 6.10 -9.03
N ARG A 146 10.59 5.85 -10.28
CA ARG A 146 10.44 4.52 -10.87
C ARG A 146 11.49 4.28 -11.94
N ALA A 147 12.33 3.26 -11.75
CA ALA A 147 13.35 2.90 -12.74
C ALA A 147 12.76 2.62 -14.13
N ASN A 148 11.54 2.07 -14.18
CA ASN A 148 10.86 1.67 -15.42
C ASN A 148 10.30 2.86 -16.22
N PHE A 149 10.11 4.04 -15.61
CA PHE A 149 9.49 5.21 -16.27
C PHE A 149 10.40 6.45 -16.32
N SER A 150 11.52 6.42 -15.59
CA SER A 150 12.46 7.56 -15.44
C SER A 150 13.48 7.70 -16.58
N LYS A 151 13.47 6.80 -17.57
CA LYS A 151 14.46 6.75 -18.66
C LYS A 151 13.78 6.77 -20.03
N PRO A 152 13.36 7.95 -20.53
CA PRO A 152 12.77 8.05 -21.85
C PRO A 152 13.78 7.66 -22.95
N THR A 153 13.33 6.96 -23.98
CA THR A 153 14.15 6.50 -25.11
C THR A 153 14.39 7.59 -26.16
N CYS A 154 13.56 8.63 -26.19
CA CYS A 154 13.65 9.75 -27.14
C CYS A 154 13.22 11.08 -26.53
N LYS A 155 13.48 12.16 -27.29
CA LYS A 155 13.16 13.52 -26.87
C LYS A 155 11.65 13.75 -26.73
N GLY A 156 10.83 13.30 -27.67
CA GLY A 156 9.38 13.50 -27.63
C GLY A 156 8.72 12.87 -26.40
N VAL A 157 9.18 11.70 -25.95
CA VAL A 157 8.71 11.11 -24.69
C VAL A 157 9.18 11.93 -23.48
N ALA A 158 10.43 12.40 -23.48
CA ALA A 158 10.94 13.27 -22.42
C ALA A 158 10.14 14.57 -22.32
N ASP A 159 9.79 15.16 -23.46
CA ASP A 159 8.99 16.39 -23.54
C ASP A 159 7.56 16.15 -23.03
N LEU A 160 6.92 15.02 -23.38
CA LEU A 160 5.61 14.63 -22.83
C LEU A 160 5.67 14.38 -21.32
N LEU A 161 6.73 13.75 -20.81
CA LEU A 161 6.92 13.58 -19.37
C LEU A 161 7.06 14.93 -18.66
N GLU A 162 7.76 15.87 -19.28
CA GLU A 162 7.93 17.20 -18.71
C GLU A 162 6.60 17.97 -18.65
N GLU A 163 5.80 17.87 -19.71
CA GLU A 163 4.52 18.57 -19.86
C GLU A 163 3.38 17.95 -19.05
N LEU A 164 3.26 16.62 -19.00
CA LEU A 164 2.07 15.92 -18.51
C LEU A 164 2.23 15.32 -17.10
N TYR A 165 3.45 15.23 -16.56
CA TYR A 165 3.72 14.48 -15.34
C TYR A 165 4.44 15.29 -14.24
N PRO A 166 3.70 16.05 -13.43
CA PRO A 166 2.31 16.46 -13.61
C PRO A 166 2.17 17.76 -14.44
N PRO A 167 0.97 18.10 -14.96
CA PRO A 167 0.77 19.33 -15.72
C PRO A 167 0.89 20.58 -14.86
N ALA A 168 1.40 21.67 -15.45
CA ALA A 168 1.68 22.96 -14.77
C ALA A 168 0.55 24.00 -14.89
N ASP A 169 -0.51 23.68 -15.63
CA ASP A 169 -1.47 24.68 -16.10
C ASP A 169 -2.26 25.34 -14.96
N GLN A 170 -2.61 26.62 -15.14
CA GLN A 170 -3.46 27.33 -14.19
C GLN A 170 -4.79 26.59 -14.01
N GLY A 171 -5.10 26.22 -12.76
CA GLY A 171 -6.30 25.47 -12.40
C GLY A 171 -6.04 24.02 -11.98
N TYR A 172 -4.84 23.49 -12.18
CA TYR A 172 -4.45 22.19 -11.64
C TYR A 172 -3.98 22.31 -10.20
N ARG A 173 -4.71 21.68 -9.28
CA ARG A 173 -4.29 21.52 -7.89
C ARG A 173 -3.58 20.19 -7.73
N HIS A 174 -2.47 20.17 -6.99
CA HIS A 174 -1.70 18.97 -6.74
C HIS A 174 -1.82 18.56 -5.29
N VAL A 175 -2.09 17.28 -5.06
CA VAL A 175 -2.03 16.67 -3.73
C VAL A 175 -1.13 15.45 -3.76
N VAL A 176 -0.37 15.27 -2.69
CA VAL A 176 0.63 14.20 -2.54
C VAL A 176 0.42 13.47 -1.23
N ILE A 177 0.81 12.22 -1.14
CA ILE A 177 0.52 11.42 0.06
C ILE A 177 1.48 11.62 1.24
N ASN A 178 2.63 12.27 1.03
CA ASN A 178 3.63 12.48 2.08
C ASN A 178 4.50 13.73 1.82
N HIS A 179 5.20 14.21 2.85
CA HIS A 179 6.06 15.39 2.76
C HIS A 179 7.30 15.20 1.87
N ILE A 180 7.81 13.97 1.74
CA ILE A 180 8.94 13.67 0.83
C ILE A 180 8.54 13.90 -0.62
N ALA A 181 7.36 13.44 -1.02
CA ALA A 181 6.77 13.66 -2.35
C ALA A 181 6.45 15.14 -2.59
N GLN A 182 5.97 15.85 -1.55
CA GLN A 182 5.74 17.30 -1.61
C GLN A 182 7.03 18.07 -1.93
N GLU A 183 8.10 17.77 -1.20
CA GLU A 183 9.40 18.41 -1.41
C GLU A 183 10.01 18.00 -2.76
N SER A 184 9.88 16.74 -3.15
CA SER A 184 10.33 16.20 -4.44
C SER A 184 9.67 16.95 -5.61
N LEU A 185 8.34 17.09 -5.57
CA LEU A 185 7.57 17.83 -6.58
C LEU A 185 8.00 19.31 -6.62
N ARG A 186 8.12 19.95 -5.45
CA ARG A 186 8.57 21.34 -5.36
C ARG A 186 9.96 21.54 -5.98
N LYS A 187 10.93 20.70 -5.64
CA LYS A 187 12.31 20.81 -6.12
C LYS A 187 12.42 20.59 -7.63
N ARG A 188 11.66 19.64 -8.18
CA ARG A 188 11.78 19.25 -9.59
C ARG A 188 10.95 20.10 -10.53
N LYS A 189 9.76 20.51 -10.10
CA LYS A 189 8.78 21.21 -10.95
C LYS A 189 8.45 22.63 -10.48
N GLY A 190 8.79 22.98 -9.23
CA GLY A 190 8.43 24.27 -8.64
C GLY A 190 7.00 24.31 -8.08
N TYR A 191 6.22 23.24 -8.19
CA TYR A 191 4.80 23.25 -7.86
C TYR A 191 4.52 23.13 -6.36
N ASP A 192 3.51 23.87 -5.91
CA ASP A 192 2.86 23.71 -4.62
C ASP A 192 2.01 22.44 -4.63
N SER A 193 1.92 21.78 -3.47
CA SER A 193 0.99 20.67 -3.28
C SER A 193 0.57 20.57 -1.82
N THR A 194 -0.62 20.00 -1.59
CA THR A 194 -1.13 19.70 -0.24
C THR A 194 -0.85 18.25 0.10
N VAL A 195 -0.35 17.98 1.30
CA VAL A 195 -0.17 16.60 1.78
C VAL A 195 -1.52 16.07 2.24
N VAL A 196 -1.98 14.99 1.61
CA VAL A 196 -3.17 14.22 2.00
C VAL A 196 -2.71 12.82 2.41
N PRO A 197 -2.53 12.55 3.71
CA PRO A 197 -2.06 11.23 4.15
C PRO A 197 -3.09 10.16 3.83
N ASN A 198 -2.66 8.91 3.67
CA ASN A 198 -3.62 7.81 3.65
C ASN A 198 -4.27 7.69 5.04
N VAL A 199 -5.56 7.40 5.04
CA VAL A 199 -6.37 7.29 6.27
C VAL A 199 -6.96 5.90 6.41
N PHE A 200 -7.57 5.63 7.56
CA PHE A 200 -8.28 4.39 7.83
C PHE A 200 -9.61 4.69 8.53
N ASP A 201 -10.60 3.83 8.34
CA ASP A 201 -11.86 3.93 9.07
C ASP A 201 -11.68 3.38 10.49
N PHE A 202 -11.46 4.29 11.45
CA PHE A 202 -11.36 3.95 12.87
C PHE A 202 -12.73 3.96 13.58
N GLU A 203 -13.80 4.33 12.89
CA GLU A 203 -15.18 4.33 13.42
C GLU A 203 -15.90 3.00 13.11
N GLY A 204 -15.42 2.24 12.12
CA GLY A 204 -15.90 0.92 11.77
C GLY A 204 -15.78 -0.13 12.89
N GLU A 205 -16.60 -1.17 12.80
CA GLU A 205 -16.61 -2.27 13.77
C GLU A 205 -15.31 -3.10 13.71
N ALA A 206 -14.76 -3.40 14.89
CA ALA A 206 -13.58 -4.25 14.98
C ALA A 206 -13.91 -5.69 14.59
N TRP A 207 -13.07 -6.29 13.75
CA TRP A 207 -13.17 -7.70 13.40
C TRP A 207 -12.97 -8.57 14.64
N CYS A 208 -13.81 -9.59 14.82
CA CYS A 208 -13.79 -10.44 15.99
C CYS A 208 -13.81 -11.93 15.64
N VAL A 209 -13.64 -12.78 16.65
CA VAL A 209 -13.80 -14.22 16.48
C VAL A 209 -15.29 -14.55 16.38
N ASP A 210 -15.67 -15.32 15.36
CA ASP A 210 -17.03 -15.78 15.13
C ASP A 210 -17.06 -17.23 14.61
N ALA A 211 -18.26 -17.73 14.29
CA ALA A 211 -18.44 -19.08 13.76
C ALA A 211 -17.70 -19.32 12.44
N TYR A 212 -17.43 -18.25 11.67
CA TYR A 212 -16.70 -18.34 10.41
C TYR A 212 -15.20 -18.46 10.65
N ASN A 213 -14.59 -17.75 11.61
CA ASN A 213 -13.12 -17.76 11.72
C ASN A 213 -12.57 -18.53 12.92
N GLN A 214 -13.41 -19.06 13.81
CA GLN A 214 -12.97 -19.81 14.99
C GLN A 214 -12.03 -21.01 14.69
N ASP A 215 -12.10 -21.58 13.47
CA ASP A 215 -11.26 -22.70 13.02
C ASP A 215 -9.95 -22.26 12.34
N PHE A 216 -9.67 -20.95 12.25
CA PHE A 216 -8.54 -20.41 11.49
C PHE A 216 -7.19 -21.02 11.88
N LYS A 217 -6.85 -21.03 13.17
CA LYS A 217 -5.58 -21.63 13.64
C LYS A 217 -5.47 -23.11 13.29
N GLU A 218 -6.55 -23.87 13.51
CA GLU A 218 -6.60 -25.31 13.22
C GLU A 218 -6.36 -25.58 11.73
N LYS A 219 -7.03 -24.84 10.84
CA LYS A 219 -6.85 -24.98 9.39
C LYS A 219 -5.42 -24.69 8.93
N LEU A 220 -4.71 -23.80 9.62
CA LEU A 220 -3.30 -23.49 9.34
C LEU A 220 -2.33 -24.48 10.01
N GLY A 221 -2.83 -25.52 10.68
CA GLY A 221 -2.03 -26.47 11.44
C GLY A 221 -1.32 -25.85 12.65
N LEU A 222 -1.90 -24.78 13.19
CA LEU A 222 -1.42 -24.06 14.36
C LEU A 222 -2.23 -24.46 15.59
N ARG A 223 -1.56 -24.49 16.74
CA ARG A 223 -2.20 -24.85 18.00
C ARG A 223 -2.65 -23.59 18.74
N PRO A 224 -3.63 -23.68 19.66
CA PRO A 224 -4.12 -22.54 20.41
C PRO A 224 -3.01 -21.74 21.12
N GLN A 225 -2.00 -22.41 21.67
CA GLN A 225 -0.87 -21.80 22.39
C GLN A 225 0.21 -21.19 21.50
N ASP A 226 0.19 -21.46 20.18
CA ASP A 226 1.20 -20.91 19.27
C ASP A 226 0.97 -19.40 19.07
N VAL A 227 2.08 -18.65 19.00
CA VAL A 227 2.12 -17.20 18.86
C VAL A 227 2.28 -16.82 17.39
N ILE A 228 1.39 -15.95 16.89
CA ILE A 228 1.35 -15.53 15.49
C ILE A 228 1.95 -14.14 15.32
N PHE A 229 3.02 -14.06 14.54
CA PHE A 229 3.56 -12.82 14.00
C PHE A 229 3.02 -12.69 12.58
N LEU A 230 2.26 -11.63 12.30
CA LEU A 230 1.61 -11.42 11.02
C LEU A 230 2.37 -10.38 10.19
N GLN A 231 2.76 -10.77 8.98
CA GLN A 231 3.29 -9.88 7.94
C GLN A 231 2.27 -9.78 6.80
N ALA A 232 1.32 -8.86 6.92
CA ALA A 232 0.20 -8.70 5.99
C ALA A 232 0.54 -7.91 4.71
N THR A 233 1.81 -7.90 4.29
CA THR A 233 2.25 -7.21 3.07
C THR A 233 2.44 -8.18 1.92
N ARG A 234 2.37 -7.69 0.69
CA ARG A 234 2.88 -8.43 -0.49
C ARG A 234 4.35 -8.80 -0.31
N VAL A 235 4.79 -9.87 -0.94
CA VAL A 235 6.17 -10.35 -0.80
C VAL A 235 7.05 -9.80 -1.91
N THR A 236 7.86 -8.81 -1.54
CA THR A 236 8.82 -8.11 -2.40
C THR A 236 10.02 -7.66 -1.56
N ASN A 237 11.21 -7.50 -2.17
CA ASN A 237 12.46 -7.16 -1.45
C ASN A 237 12.34 -5.91 -0.57
N ARG A 238 11.60 -4.88 -1.01
CA ARG A 238 11.43 -3.62 -0.27
C ARG A 238 10.71 -3.77 1.07
N LYS A 239 10.00 -4.90 1.28
CA LYS A 239 9.27 -5.20 2.51
C LYS A 239 10.15 -5.84 3.58
N ALA A 240 11.37 -6.25 3.22
CA ALA A 240 12.41 -6.76 4.12
C ALA A 240 11.90 -7.80 5.16
N ILE A 241 11.07 -8.75 4.70
CA ILE A 241 10.43 -9.79 5.53
C ILE A 241 11.47 -10.64 6.27
N GLU A 242 12.69 -10.76 5.74
CA GLU A 242 13.85 -11.36 6.39
C GLU A 242 14.16 -10.79 7.77
N LEU A 243 13.89 -9.50 8.01
CA LEU A 243 14.13 -8.89 9.32
C LEU A 243 13.12 -9.40 10.35
N ALA A 244 11.90 -9.74 9.94
CA ALA A 244 10.92 -10.43 10.79
C ALA A 244 11.38 -11.86 11.10
N ILE A 245 11.92 -12.58 10.10
CA ILE A 245 12.52 -13.92 10.29
C ILE A 245 13.67 -13.84 11.30
N ASP A 246 14.57 -12.89 11.13
CA ASP A 246 15.72 -12.68 12.02
C ASP A 246 15.29 -12.36 13.45
N GLN A 247 14.28 -11.51 13.60
CA GLN A 247 13.74 -11.19 14.91
C GLN A 247 13.13 -12.42 15.61
N ILE A 248 12.37 -13.24 14.88
CA ILE A 248 11.80 -14.48 15.43
C ILE A 248 12.89 -15.49 15.74
N ALA A 249 13.95 -15.56 14.94
CA ALA A 249 15.10 -16.40 15.21
C ALA A 249 15.77 -16.03 16.55
N VAL A 250 15.92 -14.73 16.84
CA VAL A 250 16.43 -14.26 18.14
C VAL A 250 15.48 -14.62 19.28
N LEU A 251 14.17 -14.44 19.12
CA LEU A 251 13.17 -14.84 20.13
C LEU A 251 13.21 -16.35 20.43
N ASN A 252 13.53 -17.19 19.44
CA ASN A 252 13.64 -18.64 19.60
C ASN A 252 14.93 -19.09 20.29
N GLN A 253 15.96 -18.23 20.43
CA GLN A 253 17.18 -18.58 21.14
C GLN A 253 16.88 -18.87 22.61
N GLU A 254 17.52 -19.91 23.16
CA GLU A 254 17.27 -20.40 24.52
C GLU A 254 17.30 -19.30 25.59
N ARG A 255 18.26 -18.36 25.48
CA ARG A 255 18.42 -17.25 26.42
C ARG A 255 17.22 -16.30 26.50
N PHE A 256 16.45 -16.15 25.42
CA PHE A 256 15.21 -15.36 25.41
C PHE A 256 14.01 -16.26 25.67
N ARG A 257 13.94 -17.40 24.98
CA ARG A 257 12.82 -18.33 25.05
C ARG A 257 12.53 -18.81 26.47
N LYS A 258 13.55 -19.04 27.30
CA LYS A 258 13.38 -19.46 28.70
C LYS A 258 12.59 -18.44 29.54
N ASP A 259 12.64 -17.15 29.18
CA ASP A 259 11.94 -16.09 29.90
C ASP A 259 10.45 -16.03 29.52
N TRP A 260 10.05 -16.67 28.41
CA TRP A 260 8.66 -16.84 28.00
C TRP A 260 8.01 -18.07 28.64
N VAL A 261 8.75 -19.18 28.75
CA VAL A 261 8.19 -20.47 29.17
C VAL A 261 7.54 -20.37 30.56
N GLY A 262 6.27 -20.75 30.64
CA GLY A 262 5.46 -20.69 31.86
C GLY A 262 4.85 -19.32 32.16
N LYS A 263 5.13 -18.28 31.36
CA LYS A 263 4.49 -16.98 31.49
C LYS A 263 3.11 -16.98 30.84
N ALA A 264 2.19 -16.22 31.43
CA ALA A 264 0.94 -15.85 30.77
C ALA A 264 1.22 -14.76 29.73
N LEU A 265 0.66 -14.94 28.54
CA LEU A 265 0.60 -13.95 27.48
C LEU A 265 -0.49 -12.91 27.79
N TYR A 266 -0.51 -11.83 27.01
CA TYR A 266 -1.45 -10.71 27.15
C TYR A 266 -2.94 -11.13 27.13
N ASP A 267 -3.26 -12.26 26.51
CA ASP A 267 -4.61 -12.84 26.40
C ASP A 267 -4.88 -13.99 27.39
N GLY A 268 -3.93 -14.29 28.27
CA GLY A 268 -4.04 -15.33 29.30
C GLY A 268 -3.56 -16.72 28.88
N ARG A 269 -3.20 -16.95 27.60
CA ARG A 269 -2.56 -18.21 27.20
C ARG A 269 -1.22 -18.36 27.90
N ILE A 270 -0.86 -19.59 28.27
CA ILE A 270 0.48 -19.88 28.81
C ILE A 270 1.41 -20.24 27.67
N PHE A 271 2.55 -19.57 27.56
CA PHE A 271 3.59 -19.95 26.61
C PHE A 271 4.33 -21.19 27.13
N GLN A 272 4.21 -22.30 26.40
CA GLN A 272 4.76 -23.60 26.80
C GLN A 272 6.13 -23.84 26.15
N ALA A 273 6.89 -24.79 26.69
CA ALA A 273 8.20 -25.16 26.17
C ALA A 273 8.16 -25.57 24.68
N ASP A 274 7.04 -26.13 24.23
CA ASP A 274 6.81 -26.57 22.85
C ASP A 274 6.04 -25.53 22.00
N SER A 275 5.63 -24.38 22.55
CA SER A 275 4.87 -23.34 21.82
C SER A 275 5.70 -22.73 20.69
N LYS A 276 5.11 -22.58 19.51
CA LYS A 276 5.82 -22.03 18.35
C LYS A 276 5.56 -20.53 18.24
N ILE A 277 6.58 -19.80 17.80
CA ILE A 277 6.42 -18.45 17.25
C ILE A 277 6.42 -18.61 15.73
N VAL A 278 5.34 -18.23 15.08
CA VAL A 278 5.09 -18.51 13.65
C VAL A 278 4.93 -17.21 12.90
N LEU A 279 5.72 -17.04 11.83
CA LEU A 279 5.53 -15.94 10.88
C LEU A 279 4.50 -16.34 9.83
N VAL A 280 3.40 -15.60 9.77
CA VAL A 280 2.27 -15.82 8.86
C VAL A 280 2.27 -14.78 7.74
N LEU A 281 2.21 -15.27 6.50
CA LEU A 281 2.30 -14.50 5.26
C LEU A 281 1.05 -14.71 4.39
N PRO A 282 0.03 -13.84 4.48
CA PRO A 282 -1.12 -13.88 3.57
C PRO A 282 -0.85 -13.19 2.22
N GLY A 283 0.20 -12.36 2.12
CA GLY A 283 0.43 -11.54 0.92
C GLY A 283 0.85 -12.34 -0.31
N MET A 284 0.44 -11.84 -1.49
CA MET A 284 0.85 -12.39 -2.79
C MET A 284 2.35 -12.20 -3.04
N ILE A 285 2.96 -13.17 -3.74
CA ILE A 285 4.34 -13.10 -4.23
C ILE A 285 4.36 -12.21 -5.48
N GLU A 286 5.11 -11.10 -5.44
CA GLU A 286 5.29 -10.18 -6.57
C GLU A 286 6.76 -10.03 -6.99
N SER A 287 7.65 -10.88 -6.47
CA SER A 287 9.08 -10.87 -6.81
C SER A 287 9.42 -11.84 -7.94
N ASP A 288 10.01 -11.32 -9.02
CA ASP A 288 10.51 -12.15 -10.13
C ASP A 288 11.97 -12.62 -9.95
N ASP A 289 12.66 -12.17 -8.89
CA ASP A 289 14.08 -12.44 -8.61
C ASP A 289 14.31 -13.63 -7.66
N GLY A 290 13.25 -14.34 -7.28
CA GLY A 290 13.33 -15.49 -6.36
C GLY A 290 13.46 -15.10 -4.88
N TYR A 291 13.10 -13.89 -4.48
CA TYR A 291 13.10 -13.44 -3.10
C TYR A 291 12.33 -14.37 -2.14
N GLU A 292 11.19 -14.94 -2.57
CA GLU A 292 10.43 -15.92 -1.81
C GLU A 292 11.25 -17.16 -1.45
N LYS A 293 12.13 -17.62 -2.35
CA LYS A 293 13.03 -18.75 -2.11
C LYS A 293 14.11 -18.39 -1.09
N ARG A 294 14.63 -17.16 -1.15
CA ARG A 294 15.59 -16.66 -0.15
C ARG A 294 14.96 -16.57 1.24
N LEU A 295 13.71 -16.12 1.34
CA LEU A 295 12.96 -16.11 2.61
C LEU A 295 12.76 -17.52 3.17
N VAL A 296 12.35 -18.49 2.33
CA VAL A 296 12.21 -19.89 2.75
C VAL A 296 13.55 -20.48 3.20
N ALA A 297 14.64 -20.21 2.47
CA ALA A 297 15.97 -20.67 2.83
C ALA A 297 16.44 -20.07 4.17
N ARG A 298 16.28 -18.75 4.38
CA ARG A 298 16.64 -18.06 5.62
C ARG A 298 15.81 -18.56 6.81
N ALA A 299 14.50 -18.74 6.63
CA ALA A 299 13.64 -19.30 7.68
C ALA A 299 14.06 -20.73 8.07
N LYS A 300 14.39 -21.57 7.08
CA LYS A 300 14.87 -22.94 7.32
C LYS A 300 16.21 -22.94 8.06
N ASP A 301 17.17 -22.15 7.60
CA ASP A 301 18.51 -22.02 8.21
C ASP A 301 18.42 -21.57 9.66
N LYS A 302 17.57 -20.58 9.93
CA LYS A 302 17.36 -20.01 11.28
C LYS A 302 16.36 -20.76 12.15
N GLY A 303 15.78 -21.86 11.66
CA GLY A 303 14.79 -22.65 12.41
C GLY A 303 13.49 -21.91 12.72
N VAL A 304 13.07 -20.98 11.86
CA VAL A 304 11.85 -20.18 12.02
C VAL A 304 10.68 -20.85 11.31
N ALA A 305 9.55 -20.98 12.00
CA ALA A 305 8.32 -21.50 11.43
C ALA A 305 7.65 -20.45 10.54
N LEU A 306 7.66 -20.69 9.23
CA LEU A 306 7.01 -19.85 8.22
C LEU A 306 5.72 -20.51 7.73
N ARG A 307 4.66 -19.71 7.56
CA ARG A 307 3.36 -20.14 7.00
C ARG A 307 2.89 -19.17 5.93
N TRP A 308 2.91 -19.64 4.69
CA TRP A 308 2.27 -18.98 3.57
C TRP A 308 0.80 -19.36 3.55
N ILE A 309 -0.08 -18.35 3.56
CA ILE A 309 -1.53 -18.58 3.65
C ILE A 309 -2.31 -17.84 2.57
N GLY A 310 -1.63 -17.28 1.55
CA GLY A 310 -2.28 -16.50 0.50
C GLY A 310 -3.31 -17.26 -0.34
N GLU A 311 -3.27 -18.60 -0.37
CA GLU A 311 -4.33 -19.39 -1.01
C GLU A 311 -5.59 -19.53 -0.12
N TRP A 312 -5.47 -19.29 1.19
CA TRP A 312 -6.55 -19.42 2.19
C TRP A 312 -7.14 -18.07 2.60
N VAL A 313 -6.58 -16.96 2.13
CA VAL A 313 -6.94 -15.60 2.55
C VAL A 313 -7.15 -14.71 1.33
N ASP A 314 -8.25 -13.96 1.32
CA ASP A 314 -8.58 -12.99 0.27
C ASP A 314 -9.14 -11.69 0.92
N HIS A 315 -9.53 -10.70 0.11
CA HIS A 315 -10.12 -9.44 0.57
C HIS A 315 -11.40 -9.67 1.40
N SER A 316 -12.23 -10.64 1.01
CA SER A 316 -13.47 -10.99 1.66
C SER A 316 -13.56 -12.48 1.98
N ARG A 317 -14.35 -12.81 3.01
CA ARG A 317 -14.66 -14.20 3.36
C ARG A 317 -15.49 -14.82 2.23
N THR A 318 -15.06 -15.96 1.72
CA THR A 318 -15.76 -16.68 0.64
C THR A 318 -15.45 -18.18 0.67
N HIS A 319 -16.04 -18.93 -0.24
CA HIS A 319 -15.73 -20.34 -0.47
C HIS A 319 -15.33 -20.54 -1.92
N THR A 320 -14.18 -21.18 -2.15
CA THR A 320 -13.88 -21.77 -3.46
C THR A 320 -14.50 -23.16 -3.56
N GLU A 321 -14.44 -23.78 -4.75
CA GLU A 321 -14.82 -25.18 -4.92
C GLU A 321 -13.97 -26.14 -4.07
N ALA A 322 -12.74 -25.75 -3.72
CA ALA A 322 -11.80 -26.61 -3.01
C ALA A 322 -11.83 -26.38 -1.49
N HIS A 323 -11.99 -25.14 -1.03
CA HIS A 323 -11.86 -24.80 0.38
C HIS A 323 -12.49 -23.47 0.77
N LYS A 324 -12.65 -23.30 2.07
CA LYS A 324 -13.04 -22.05 2.72
C LYS A 324 -11.91 -21.03 2.66
N VAL A 325 -12.25 -19.79 2.31
CA VAL A 325 -11.34 -18.65 2.24
C VAL A 325 -11.70 -17.64 3.32
N TYR A 326 -10.70 -17.24 4.08
CA TYR A 326 -10.81 -16.24 5.13
C TYR A 326 -10.59 -14.84 4.57
N SER A 327 -11.09 -13.81 5.26
CA SER A 327 -10.66 -12.45 4.96
C SER A 327 -9.25 -12.21 5.52
N LEU A 328 -8.50 -11.27 4.94
CA LEU A 328 -7.26 -10.76 5.54
C LEU A 328 -7.47 -10.32 7.00
N TRP A 329 -8.64 -9.76 7.31
CA TRP A 329 -9.00 -9.34 8.67
C TRP A 329 -9.11 -10.51 9.66
N ASP A 330 -9.43 -11.72 9.19
CA ASP A 330 -9.37 -12.91 10.05
C ASP A 330 -7.93 -13.19 10.49
N ALA A 331 -6.93 -12.97 9.62
CA ALA A 331 -5.52 -13.09 10.02
C ALA A 331 -5.13 -12.07 11.09
N TYR A 332 -5.61 -10.83 10.99
CA TYR A 332 -5.41 -9.80 12.02
C TYR A 332 -6.04 -10.19 13.36
N VAL A 333 -7.25 -10.77 13.38
CA VAL A 333 -7.90 -11.21 14.63
C VAL A 333 -7.00 -12.17 15.41
N PHE A 334 -6.45 -13.17 14.73
CA PHE A 334 -5.61 -14.21 15.35
C PHE A 334 -4.13 -13.84 15.50
N ALA A 335 -3.69 -12.71 14.94
CA ALA A 335 -2.33 -12.22 15.12
C ALA A 335 -2.09 -11.77 16.57
N ASP A 336 -0.93 -12.08 17.10
CA ASP A 336 -0.49 -11.60 18.41
C ASP A 336 0.40 -10.37 18.29
N PHE A 337 1.05 -10.23 17.12
CA PHE A 337 2.04 -9.20 16.86
C PHE A 337 2.10 -8.93 15.36
N ILE A 338 2.21 -7.67 14.94
CA ILE A 338 2.38 -7.31 13.53
C ILE A 338 3.85 -7.06 13.24
N THR A 339 4.34 -7.61 12.13
CA THR A 339 5.67 -7.29 11.62
C THR A 339 5.53 -6.38 10.41
N TYR A 340 6.22 -5.25 10.48
CA TYR A 340 6.26 -4.24 9.44
C TYR A 340 7.69 -3.70 9.24
N PRO A 341 8.66 -4.57 8.91
CA PRO A 341 10.07 -4.20 8.78
C PRO A 341 10.40 -3.54 7.42
N SER A 342 9.39 -2.97 6.74
CA SER A 342 9.56 -2.49 5.37
C SER A 342 10.58 -1.35 5.33
N ILE A 343 11.58 -1.47 4.46
CA ILE A 343 12.66 -0.48 4.29
C ILE A 343 12.27 0.64 3.33
N TRP A 344 11.23 0.43 2.52
CA TRP A 344 10.67 1.46 1.65
C TRP A 344 9.16 1.30 1.47
N GLU A 345 8.44 2.40 1.68
CA GLU A 345 6.99 2.53 1.51
C GLU A 345 6.64 3.94 1.02
N GLY A 346 5.58 4.05 0.21
CA GLY A 346 4.99 5.35 -0.12
C GLY A 346 4.13 5.94 1.00
N TRP A 347 3.60 5.07 1.87
CA TRP A 347 2.90 5.43 3.10
C TRP A 347 3.02 4.27 4.11
N GLY A 348 1.94 3.53 4.36
CA GLY A 348 1.99 2.29 5.10
C GLY A 348 0.63 1.83 5.60
N ASN A 349 -0.26 1.43 4.70
CA ASN A 349 -1.63 1.04 5.06
C ASN A 349 -1.66 -0.12 6.06
N GLN A 350 -0.76 -1.11 5.93
CA GLN A 350 -0.67 -2.22 6.89
C GLN A 350 -0.29 -1.78 8.31
N PHE A 351 0.43 -0.66 8.45
CA PHE A 351 0.71 -0.07 9.76
C PHE A 351 -0.60 0.41 10.39
N LEU A 352 -1.42 1.18 9.65
CA LEU A 352 -2.73 1.64 10.13
C LEU A 352 -3.71 0.47 10.37
N GLU A 353 -3.68 -0.57 9.53
CA GLU A 353 -4.45 -1.80 9.73
C GLU A 353 -4.06 -2.49 11.05
N GLY A 354 -2.77 -2.57 11.37
CA GLY A 354 -2.28 -3.11 12.65
C GLY A 354 -2.70 -2.27 13.86
N VAL A 355 -2.69 -0.94 13.72
CA VAL A 355 -3.19 0.00 14.72
C VAL A 355 -4.69 -0.20 14.95
N PHE A 356 -5.48 -0.28 13.86
CA PHE A 356 -6.92 -0.53 13.93
C PHE A 356 -7.24 -1.87 14.58
N ALA A 357 -6.51 -2.94 14.21
CA ALA A 357 -6.63 -4.26 14.81
C ALA A 357 -6.15 -4.33 16.27
N LYS A 358 -5.69 -3.22 16.84
CA LYS A 358 -5.17 -3.10 18.22
C LYS A 358 -4.08 -4.13 18.50
N LYS A 359 -3.09 -4.18 17.62
CA LYS A 359 -1.92 -5.06 17.74
C LYS A 359 -0.64 -4.24 17.91
N PRO A 360 0.33 -4.73 18.72
CA PRO A 360 1.67 -4.15 18.75
C PRO A 360 2.39 -4.40 17.41
N ILE A 361 3.30 -3.48 17.06
CA ILE A 361 3.93 -3.45 15.74
C ILE A 361 5.45 -3.42 15.89
N LEU A 362 6.13 -4.33 15.20
CA LEU A 362 7.57 -4.31 14.94
C LEU A 362 7.77 -3.49 13.68
N ILE A 363 8.50 -2.39 13.78
CA ILE A 363 8.72 -1.49 12.65
C ILE A 363 10.21 -1.40 12.31
N PHE A 364 10.49 -1.19 11.02
CA PHE A 364 11.71 -0.53 10.58
C PHE A 364 11.34 0.92 10.24
N GLU A 365 12.07 1.91 10.75
CA GLU A 365 11.76 3.34 10.62
C GLU A 365 12.12 3.87 9.22
N TYR A 366 11.35 3.45 8.21
CA TYR A 366 11.51 3.92 6.83
C TYR A 366 11.27 5.42 6.70
N ALA A 367 11.77 6.02 5.62
CA ALA A 367 11.82 7.48 5.44
C ALA A 367 10.45 8.17 5.66
N VAL A 368 9.37 7.65 5.06
CA VAL A 368 8.01 8.21 5.20
C VAL A 368 7.48 8.06 6.63
N TYR A 369 7.82 7.00 7.35
CA TYR A 369 7.45 6.89 8.76
C TYR A 369 8.05 8.05 9.56
N LYS A 370 9.35 8.31 9.38
CA LYS A 370 10.05 9.40 10.09
C LYS A 370 9.51 10.78 9.71
N SER A 371 9.21 11.02 8.43
CA SER A 371 8.74 12.34 7.98
C SER A 371 7.29 12.63 8.34
N ASP A 372 6.40 11.64 8.30
CA ASP A 372 4.95 11.87 8.33
C ASP A 372 4.20 11.16 9.47
N ILE A 373 4.74 10.07 10.02
CA ILE A 373 4.01 9.20 10.97
C ILE A 373 4.57 9.32 12.39
N GLU A 374 5.88 9.43 12.55
CA GLU A 374 6.58 9.46 13.85
C GLU A 374 6.06 10.58 14.76
N ALA A 375 5.84 11.77 14.20
CA ALA A 375 5.33 12.92 14.93
C ALA A 375 3.93 12.72 15.54
N ALA A 376 3.15 11.74 15.07
CA ALA A 376 1.85 11.40 15.67
C ALA A 376 2.00 10.74 17.06
N GLY A 377 3.18 10.15 17.35
CA GLY A 377 3.56 9.63 18.65
C GLY A 377 3.13 8.19 18.92
N PHE A 378 3.06 7.33 17.90
CA PHE A 378 2.75 5.91 18.08
C PHE A 378 3.81 5.20 18.92
N GLU A 379 3.38 4.30 19.79
CA GLU A 379 4.25 3.39 20.52
C GLU A 379 4.50 2.13 19.68
N THR A 380 5.69 2.01 19.12
CA THR A 380 6.13 0.87 18.30
C THR A 380 7.40 0.24 18.87
N ILE A 381 7.65 -1.02 18.54
CA ILE A 381 8.93 -1.66 18.82
C ILE A 381 9.78 -1.58 17.55
N SER A 382 10.91 -0.89 17.61
CA SER A 382 11.66 -0.46 16.41
C SER A 382 12.94 -1.26 16.19
N LEU A 383 13.23 -1.60 14.93
CA LEU A 383 14.53 -2.10 14.48
C LEU A 383 15.52 -0.97 14.17
N GLY A 384 15.12 0.29 14.30
CA GLY A 384 15.88 1.47 13.87
C GLY A 384 15.60 1.82 12.41
N ASP A 385 16.45 2.67 11.84
CA ASP A 385 16.35 3.26 10.50
C ASP A 385 17.57 2.96 9.61
N GLU A 386 18.53 2.19 10.11
CA GLU A 386 19.74 1.80 9.38
C GLU A 386 19.76 0.29 9.12
N TYR A 387 20.10 -0.08 7.90
CA TYR A 387 20.28 -1.47 7.47
C TYR A 387 21.44 -1.58 6.48
N GLN A 388 21.96 -2.80 6.35
CA GLN A 388 22.90 -3.18 5.30
C GLN A 388 22.26 -4.25 4.42
N ILE A 389 22.90 -4.55 3.29
CA ILE A 389 22.52 -5.68 2.44
C ILE A 389 23.53 -6.80 2.65
N ASP A 390 23.05 -7.99 2.99
CA ASP A 390 23.89 -9.17 3.16
C ASP A 390 24.28 -9.81 1.80
N GLU A 391 25.10 -10.86 1.86
CA GLU A 391 25.59 -11.59 0.67
C GLU A 391 24.46 -12.22 -0.17
N ALA A 392 23.28 -12.43 0.42
CA ALA A 392 22.11 -12.96 -0.29
C ALA A 392 21.24 -11.85 -0.90
N GLY A 393 21.65 -10.59 -0.77
CA GLY A 393 20.89 -9.44 -1.27
C GLY A 393 19.68 -9.10 -0.39
N MET A 394 19.70 -9.50 0.88
CA MET A 394 18.61 -9.27 1.83
C MET A 394 19.02 -8.20 2.88
N ALA A 395 18.04 -7.47 3.39
CA ALA A 395 18.24 -6.50 4.46
C ALA A 395 18.77 -7.17 5.73
N TRP A 396 19.71 -6.49 6.37
CA TRP A 396 20.37 -6.95 7.58
C TRP A 396 20.49 -5.80 8.57
N VAL A 397 20.15 -6.08 9.82
CA VAL A 397 20.27 -5.17 10.97
C VAL A 397 21.16 -5.84 12.00
N GLU A 398 21.95 -5.04 12.71
CA GLU A 398 22.92 -5.51 13.70
C GLU A 398 22.27 -6.46 14.74
N PRO A 399 22.85 -7.64 15.02
CA PRO A 399 22.26 -8.63 15.94
C PRO A 399 21.91 -8.08 17.32
N LEU A 400 22.71 -7.14 17.84
CA LEU A 400 22.45 -6.49 19.13
C LEU A 400 21.10 -5.77 19.15
N ARG A 401 20.68 -5.18 18.02
CA ARG A 401 19.40 -4.50 17.89
C ARG A 401 18.24 -5.49 18.00
N HIS A 402 18.35 -6.64 17.34
CA HIS A 402 17.36 -7.72 17.47
C HIS A 402 17.27 -8.26 18.91
N GLU A 403 18.39 -8.33 19.64
CA GLU A 403 18.41 -8.73 21.05
C GLU A 403 17.71 -7.73 21.97
N MET A 404 17.85 -6.42 21.71
CA MET A 404 17.13 -5.37 22.45
C MET A 404 15.63 -5.47 22.18
N VAL A 405 15.25 -5.53 20.90
CA VAL A 405 13.86 -5.67 20.44
C VAL A 405 13.22 -6.94 20.99
N ALA A 406 13.96 -8.06 21.09
CA ALA A 406 13.45 -9.30 21.66
C ALA A 406 12.99 -9.14 23.13
N LYS A 407 13.70 -8.33 23.92
CA LYS A 407 13.31 -8.03 25.32
C LYS A 407 12.04 -7.18 25.37
N GLU A 408 11.93 -6.20 24.50
CA GLU A 408 10.75 -5.34 24.41
C GLU A 408 9.50 -6.13 23.99
N ILE A 409 9.64 -7.02 23.00
CA ILE A 409 8.57 -7.92 22.55
C ILE A 409 8.13 -8.85 23.68
N LEU A 410 9.09 -9.47 24.39
CA LEU A 410 8.80 -10.32 25.56
C LEU A 410 7.99 -9.54 26.60
N GLU A 411 8.45 -8.35 26.97
CA GLU A 411 7.76 -7.53 27.97
C GLU A 411 6.36 -7.11 27.50
N CYS A 412 6.20 -6.76 26.23
CA CYS A 412 4.91 -6.44 25.63
C CYS A 412 3.95 -7.64 25.69
N LEU A 413 4.37 -8.80 25.19
CA LEU A 413 3.49 -9.96 25.03
C LEU A 413 3.22 -10.72 26.33
N THR A 414 4.04 -10.56 27.38
CA THR A 414 3.83 -11.18 28.70
C THR A 414 3.28 -10.24 29.76
N ASN A 415 2.98 -8.99 29.41
CA ASN A 415 2.36 -8.01 30.29
C ASN A 415 1.05 -7.48 29.68
N GLN A 416 -0.07 -8.06 30.13
CA GLN A 416 -1.41 -7.70 29.65
C GLN A 416 -1.73 -6.20 29.76
N LYS A 417 -1.29 -5.54 30.84
CA LYS A 417 -1.54 -4.10 31.03
C LYS A 417 -0.77 -3.29 29.99
N LYS A 418 0.54 -3.56 29.85
CA LYS A 418 1.41 -2.88 28.87
C LYS A 418 0.91 -3.08 27.44
N TYR A 419 0.53 -4.32 27.07
CA TYR A 419 -0.04 -4.63 25.76
C TYR A 419 -1.27 -3.78 25.47
N ARG A 420 -2.26 -3.78 26.38
CA ARG A 420 -3.52 -3.05 26.18
C ARG A 420 -3.30 -1.54 26.12
N GLU A 421 -2.51 -0.99 27.03
CA GLU A 421 -2.21 0.45 27.06
C GLU A 421 -1.54 0.92 25.76
N MET A 422 -0.57 0.17 25.24
CA MET A 422 0.09 0.47 23.95
C MET A 422 -0.93 0.43 22.80
N CYS A 423 -1.74 -0.63 22.72
CA CYS A 423 -2.68 -0.81 21.62
C CYS A 423 -3.81 0.22 21.65
N ASP A 424 -4.38 0.52 22.82
CA ASP A 424 -5.44 1.51 22.97
C ASP A 424 -4.92 2.94 22.73
N ARG A 425 -3.69 3.26 23.16
CA ARG A 425 -3.06 4.55 22.85
C ARG A 425 -2.84 4.70 21.35
N ASN A 426 -2.27 3.69 20.70
CA ASN A 426 -2.06 3.71 19.26
C ASN A 426 -3.39 3.85 18.50
N PHE A 427 -4.43 3.11 18.88
CA PHE A 427 -5.75 3.24 18.27
C PHE A 427 -6.30 4.66 18.40
N ALA A 428 -6.20 5.28 19.59
CA ALA A 428 -6.64 6.66 19.81
C ALA A 428 -5.82 7.67 18.99
N ILE A 429 -4.52 7.43 18.78
CA ILE A 429 -3.68 8.23 17.88
C ILE A 429 -4.17 8.07 16.44
N GLY A 430 -4.32 6.84 15.95
CA GLY A 430 -4.81 6.59 14.58
C GLY A 430 -6.16 7.27 14.32
N SER A 431 -7.12 7.09 15.24
CA SER A 431 -8.45 7.69 15.15
C SER A 431 -8.44 9.23 15.12
N ARG A 432 -7.52 9.88 15.86
CA ARG A 432 -7.44 11.35 15.89
C ARG A 432 -6.60 11.96 14.76
N THR A 433 -5.68 11.21 14.13
CA THR A 433 -4.72 11.75 13.14
C THR A 433 -4.93 11.21 11.72
N PHE A 434 -5.22 9.93 11.54
CA PHE A 434 -5.30 9.26 10.23
C PHE A 434 -6.68 8.64 9.99
N SER A 435 -7.76 9.37 10.33
CA SER A 435 -9.15 8.92 10.18
C SER A 435 -9.89 9.58 9.02
N HIS A 436 -11.04 9.01 8.64
CA HIS A 436 -11.97 9.60 7.67
C HIS A 436 -12.39 11.02 8.06
N THR A 437 -12.59 11.27 9.36
CA THR A 437 -12.88 12.62 9.89
C THR A 437 -11.80 13.64 9.51
N ASN A 438 -10.52 13.26 9.52
CA ASN A 438 -9.44 14.17 9.12
C ASN A 438 -9.33 14.32 7.60
N LEU A 439 -9.49 13.22 6.84
CA LEU A 439 -9.56 13.32 5.37
C LEU A 439 -10.69 14.24 4.94
N ARG A 440 -11.88 14.14 5.55
CA ARG A 440 -13.01 15.06 5.32
C ARG A 440 -12.62 16.52 5.53
N LYS A 441 -11.91 16.87 6.60
CA LYS A 441 -11.46 18.25 6.86
C LYS A 441 -10.54 18.76 5.75
N ILE A 442 -9.60 17.91 5.30
CA ILE A 442 -8.67 18.26 4.22
C ILE A 442 -9.43 18.43 2.90
N LEU A 443 -10.37 17.53 2.59
CA LEU A 443 -11.19 17.62 1.38
C LEU A 443 -12.08 18.88 1.38
N ILE A 444 -12.67 19.25 2.51
CA ILE A 444 -13.44 20.51 2.62
C ILE A 444 -12.56 21.71 2.26
N GLN A 445 -11.34 21.79 2.80
CA GLN A 445 -10.43 22.88 2.47
C GLN A 445 -10.05 22.83 0.98
N LEU A 446 -9.65 21.66 0.49
CA LEU A 446 -9.26 21.48 -0.90
C LEU A 446 -10.36 21.90 -1.83
N MET A 447 -11.63 21.63 -1.55
CA MET A 447 -12.76 21.95 -2.43
C MET A 447 -13.21 23.42 -2.37
N GLN A 448 -12.77 24.19 -1.36
CA GLN A 448 -13.07 25.62 -1.22
C GLN A 448 -12.06 26.52 -1.94
N GLU A 449 -10.84 26.03 -2.12
CA GLU A 449 -9.77 26.64 -2.93
C GLU A 449 -10.05 26.49 -4.44
#